data_AF-A0A9E2A2H2-F1
#
_entry.id   AF-A0A9E2A2H2-F1
#
_cell.length_a   1.000
_cell.length_b   1.000
_cell.length_c   1.000
_cell.angle_alpha   90.00
_cell.angle_beta   90.00
_cell.angle_gamma   90.00
#
_symmetry.space_group_name_H-M   'P 1'
#
loop_
_entity.id
_entity.type
_entity.pdbx_description
1 polymer ?
#
loop_
_entity_poly.entity_id
_entity_poly.type
_entity_poly.pdbx_seq_one_letter_code
_entity_poly.pdbx_strand_id
1 'polypeptide(L)'
;MYIQNTGLTICDRERATPGYRIFSTFGLPEVRIINMSGEVVHSWDLPYEPGNYGYLLPNGNMLSACRTPEGPKGLPAKGGLIQEWDWDGNVVWEFQDDMQHHDFRRCKNGNTLYVRW
;
A
#
# COMPACT_ATOMS: atom_id res chain seq x y z
N MET A 1 -2.83 -20.73 -20.04
CA MET A 1 -2.92 -19.27 -20.25
C MET A 1 -1.52 -18.78 -20.59
N TYR A 2 -1.28 -18.30 -21.80
CA TYR A 2 0.01 -17.74 -22.20
C TYR A 2 -0.05 -16.22 -22.03
N ILE A 3 0.71 -15.68 -21.08
CA ILE A 3 0.91 -14.23 -20.94
C ILE A 3 2.15 -13.88 -21.74
N GLN A 4 2.02 -13.10 -22.82
CA GLN A 4 3.14 -12.76 -23.70
C GLN A 4 3.83 -11.43 -23.33
N ASN A 5 3.15 -10.51 -22.66
CA ASN A 5 3.71 -9.25 -22.17
C ASN A 5 3.22 -8.96 -20.75
N THR A 6 4.13 -8.56 -19.85
CA THR A 6 3.84 -8.14 -18.46
C THR A 6 4.37 -6.72 -18.22
N GLY A 7 3.88 -6.05 -17.17
CA GLY A 7 4.28 -4.68 -16.84
C GLY A 7 3.48 -3.61 -17.60
N LEU A 8 4.07 -2.43 -17.77
CA LEU A 8 3.47 -1.31 -18.49
C LEU A 8 3.50 -1.57 -20.01
N THR A 9 2.37 -2.00 -20.56
CA THR A 9 2.26 -2.33 -21.99
C THR A 9 1.84 -1.14 -22.86
N ILE A 10 1.19 -0.12 -22.28
CA ILE A 10 0.72 1.09 -22.98
C ILE A 10 0.88 2.30 -22.06
N CYS A 11 1.48 3.38 -22.58
CA CYS A 11 1.58 4.67 -21.91
C CYS A 11 1.40 5.81 -22.92
N ASP A 12 0.17 6.29 -23.07
CA ASP A 12 -0.14 7.50 -23.84
C ASP A 12 0.09 8.72 -22.94
N ARG A 13 1.20 9.43 -23.16
CA ARG A 13 1.62 10.55 -22.31
C ARG A 13 0.71 11.78 -22.40
N GLU A 14 -0.08 11.91 -23.46
CA GLU A 14 -1.03 13.01 -23.59
C GLU A 14 -2.31 12.76 -22.78
N ARG A 15 -2.61 11.48 -22.51
CA ARG A 15 -3.82 11.05 -21.77
C ARG A 15 -3.53 10.59 -20.35
N ALA A 16 -2.31 10.13 -20.07
CA ALA A 16 -1.90 9.63 -18.78
C ALA A 16 -1.55 10.80 -17.84
N THR A 17 -2.06 10.75 -16.60
CA THR A 17 -1.67 11.72 -15.58
C THR A 17 -0.16 11.57 -15.30
N PRO A 18 0.64 12.64 -15.41
CA PRO A 18 2.09 12.55 -15.24
C PRO A 18 2.49 12.20 -13.80
N GLY A 19 3.75 11.82 -13.62
CA GLY A 19 4.36 11.55 -12.32
C GLY A 19 4.46 10.06 -11.99
N TYR A 20 4.59 9.77 -10.69
CA TYR A 20 4.78 8.42 -10.19
C TYR A 20 3.46 7.76 -9.80
N ARG A 21 3.47 6.43 -9.71
CA ARG A 21 2.34 5.65 -9.20
C ARG A 21 2.78 4.74 -8.09
N ILE A 22 2.16 4.90 -6.93
CA ILE A 22 2.24 3.95 -5.83
C ILE A 22 1.12 2.93 -5.99
N PHE A 23 1.43 1.65 -5.80
CA PHE A 23 0.44 0.59 -5.77
C PHE A 23 0.90 -0.59 -4.92
N SER A 24 -0.07 -1.39 -4.49
CA SER A 24 0.11 -2.62 -3.74
C SER A 24 -0.37 -3.77 -4.62
N THR A 25 0.50 -4.74 -4.89
CA THR A 25 0.11 -5.92 -5.66
C THR A 25 -0.55 -6.93 -4.72
N PHE A 26 -1.79 -7.32 -5.03
CA PHE A 26 -2.49 -8.31 -4.22
C PHE A 26 -1.72 -9.65 -4.21
N GLY A 27 -1.48 -10.19 -3.02
CA GLY A 27 -0.71 -11.43 -2.82
C GLY A 27 0.81 -11.23 -2.74
N LEU A 28 1.32 -10.00 -2.79
CA LEU A 28 2.74 -9.71 -2.52
C LEU A 28 2.88 -8.82 -1.28
N PRO A 29 3.82 -9.11 -0.36
CA PRO A 29 4.05 -8.32 0.85
C PRO A 29 4.91 -7.10 0.55
N GLU A 30 4.47 -6.25 -0.39
CA GLU A 30 5.24 -5.08 -0.82
C GLU A 30 4.33 -3.93 -1.30
N VAL A 31 4.88 -2.72 -1.26
CA VAL A 31 4.29 -1.53 -1.89
C VAL A 31 5.34 -0.92 -2.80
N ARG A 32 4.99 -0.64 -4.06
CA ARG A 32 5.94 -0.15 -5.07
C ARG A 32 5.55 1.21 -5.60
N ILE A 33 6.56 2.00 -5.95
CA ILE A 33 6.43 3.20 -6.77
C ILE A 33 7.03 2.92 -8.14
N ILE A 34 6.26 3.17 -9.21
CA ILE A 34 6.75 3.13 -10.59
C ILE A 34 6.74 4.50 -11.24
N ASN A 35 7.62 4.71 -12.21
CA ASN A 35 7.59 5.87 -13.10
C ASN A 35 6.70 5.62 -14.33
N MET A 36 6.60 6.63 -15.21
CA MET A 36 5.80 6.56 -16.45
C MET A 36 6.35 5.59 -17.51
N SER A 37 7.54 5.02 -17.31
CA SER A 37 8.12 3.95 -18.13
C SER A 37 7.84 2.56 -17.56
N GLY A 38 7.17 2.48 -16.40
CA GLY A 38 6.88 1.21 -15.73
C GLY A 38 8.04 0.68 -14.90
N GLU A 39 9.11 1.46 -14.72
CA GLU A 39 10.27 1.08 -13.93
C GLU A 39 9.96 1.31 -12.45
N VAL A 40 10.28 0.33 -11.61
CA VAL A 40 10.20 0.47 -10.16
C VAL A 40 11.30 1.43 -9.72
N VAL A 41 10.91 2.55 -9.10
CA VAL A 41 11.83 3.57 -8.58
C VAL A 41 12.02 3.47 -7.08
N HIS A 42 11.09 2.81 -6.38
CA HIS A 42 11.18 2.55 -4.96
C HIS A 42 10.21 1.42 -4.55
N SER A 43 10.52 0.73 -3.45
CA SER A 43 9.68 -0.31 -2.87
C SER A 43 9.90 -0.41 -1.37
N TRP A 44 8.82 -0.69 -0.65
CA TRP A 44 8.85 -1.11 0.75
C TRP A 44 8.51 -2.59 0.83
N ASP A 45 9.31 -3.34 1.59
CA ASP A 45 9.04 -4.74 1.95
C ASP A 45 8.25 -4.76 3.26
N LEU A 46 7.05 -5.35 3.23
CA LEU A 46 6.12 -5.35 4.35
C LEU A 46 6.19 -6.69 5.10
N PRO A 47 5.83 -6.72 6.40
CA PRO A 47 5.80 -7.96 7.17
C PRO A 47 4.70 -8.92 6.72
N TYR A 48 3.60 -8.40 6.15
CA TYR A 48 2.48 -9.20 5.64
C TYR A 48 1.93 -8.57 4.35
N GLU A 49 1.03 -9.29 3.66
CA GLU A 49 0.30 -8.74 2.52
C GLU A 49 -0.47 -7.45 2.90
N PRO A 50 -0.41 -6.40 2.08
CA PRO A 50 -1.30 -5.25 2.20
C PRO A 50 -2.77 -5.68 2.27
N GLY A 51 -3.54 -5.05 3.14
CA GLY A 51 -4.98 -5.28 3.26
C GLY A 51 -5.75 -4.83 2.03
N ASN A 52 -5.35 -3.71 1.45
CA ASN A 52 -5.89 -3.21 0.18
C ASN A 52 -4.90 -2.28 -0.56
N TYR A 53 -4.32 -1.31 0.14
CA TYR A 53 -3.46 -0.30 -0.48
C TYR A 53 -2.46 0.32 0.51
N GLY A 54 -1.42 0.94 -0.05
CA GLY A 54 -0.57 1.92 0.63
C GLY A 54 -0.51 3.23 -0.16
N TYR A 55 -0.26 4.35 0.52
CA TYR A 55 -0.16 5.66 -0.11
C TYR A 55 0.85 6.58 0.59
N LEU A 56 1.32 7.60 -0.14
CA LEU A 56 2.25 8.58 0.40
C LEU A 56 1.56 9.65 1.24
N LEU A 57 2.16 9.94 2.39
CA LEU A 57 1.86 11.08 3.22
C LEU A 57 2.60 12.33 2.70
N PRO A 58 2.18 13.56 3.08
CA PRO A 58 2.81 14.80 2.62
C PRO A 58 4.31 14.94 2.97
N ASN A 59 4.79 14.20 3.98
CA ASN A 59 6.20 14.17 4.37
C ASN A 59 7.04 13.18 3.54
N GLY A 60 6.44 12.44 2.58
CA GLY A 60 7.12 11.44 1.77
C GLY A 60 7.10 10.03 2.35
N ASN A 61 6.58 9.84 3.56
CA ASN A 61 6.44 8.52 4.17
C ASN A 61 5.30 7.74 3.51
N MET A 62 5.40 6.42 3.51
CA MET A 62 4.34 5.52 3.05
C MET A 62 3.49 5.05 4.23
N LEU A 63 2.17 5.13 4.11
CA LEU A 63 1.24 4.54 5.07
C LEU A 63 0.52 3.35 4.42
N SER A 64 0.55 2.20 5.06
CA SER A 64 -0.16 0.99 4.63
C SER A 64 -0.81 0.27 5.82
N ALA A 65 -1.78 -0.59 5.53
CA ALA A 65 -2.28 -1.57 6.49
C ALA A 65 -2.01 -2.98 5.96
N CYS A 66 -1.54 -3.88 6.81
CA CYS A 66 -1.20 -5.25 6.47
C CYS A 66 -2.12 -6.25 7.18
N ARG A 67 -2.35 -7.40 6.54
CA ARG A 67 -3.21 -8.48 7.03
C ARG A 67 -2.52 -9.27 8.14
N THR A 68 -2.91 -9.05 9.39
CA THR A 68 -2.31 -9.80 10.51
C THR A 68 -2.83 -11.25 10.54
N PRO A 69 -2.01 -12.21 11.04
CA PRO A 69 -2.43 -13.61 11.17
C PRO A 69 -3.65 -13.82 12.08
N GLU A 70 -3.79 -12.96 13.10
CA GLU A 70 -4.85 -13.03 14.11
C GLU A 70 -6.15 -12.32 13.69
N GLY A 71 -6.19 -11.72 12.50
CA GLY A 71 -7.37 -11.05 11.98
C GLY A 71 -8.57 -11.98 11.72
N PRO A 72 -9.78 -11.43 11.50
CA PRO A 72 -11.01 -12.20 11.44
C PRO A 72 -10.95 -13.27 10.35
N LYS A 73 -11.23 -14.53 10.71
CA LYS A 73 -11.19 -15.66 9.78
C LYS A 73 -12.39 -15.63 8.82
N GLY A 74 -12.15 -15.93 7.55
CA GLY A 74 -13.21 -16.00 6.52
C GLY A 74 -13.79 -14.67 6.02
N LEU A 75 -13.44 -13.52 6.61
CA LEU A 75 -13.91 -12.22 6.12
C LEU A 75 -13.02 -11.67 4.98
N PRO A 76 -13.60 -10.99 3.98
CA PRO A 76 -12.80 -10.22 3.00
C PRO A 76 -12.19 -9.00 3.69
N ALA A 77 -11.54 -8.12 2.91
CA ALA A 77 -11.38 -6.72 3.33
C ALA A 77 -10.64 -6.52 4.69
N LYS A 78 -9.69 -7.40 5.02
CA LYS A 78 -8.91 -7.35 6.26
C LYS A 78 -7.71 -6.43 6.13
N GLY A 79 -7.44 -5.65 7.16
CA GLY A 79 -6.09 -5.18 7.46
C GLY A 79 -5.63 -5.80 8.77
N GLY A 80 -5.22 -4.97 9.73
CA GLY A 80 -4.80 -5.43 11.06
C GLY A 80 -3.68 -4.56 11.63
N LEU A 81 -2.60 -4.41 10.86
CA LEU A 81 -1.40 -3.68 11.25
C LEU A 81 -1.22 -2.45 10.35
N ILE A 82 -1.50 -1.26 10.87
CA ILE A 82 -1.28 0.00 10.15
C ILE A 82 0.13 0.50 10.47
N GLN A 83 0.95 0.75 9.46
CA GLN A 83 2.33 1.19 9.61
C GLN A 83 2.65 2.38 8.71
N GLU A 84 3.38 3.34 9.27
CA GLU A 84 4.03 4.43 8.56
C GLU A 84 5.51 4.11 8.41
N TRP A 85 5.99 4.14 7.18
CA TRP A 85 7.35 3.82 6.79
C TRP A 85 8.01 5.06 6.22
N ASP A 86 9.22 5.38 6.66
CA ASP A 86 10.03 6.39 5.99
C ASP A 86 10.58 5.87 4.65
N TRP A 87 11.24 6.76 3.90
CA TRP A 87 11.78 6.43 2.58
C TRP A 87 12.88 5.36 2.62
N ASP A 88 13.58 5.20 3.74
CA ASP A 88 14.68 4.23 3.86
C ASP A 88 14.18 2.85 4.32
N GLY A 89 12.88 2.70 4.54
CA GLY A 89 12.25 1.44 4.93
C GLY A 89 12.18 1.23 6.44
N ASN A 90 12.33 2.28 7.26
CA ASN A 90 12.14 2.18 8.70
C ASN A 90 10.68 2.44 9.07
N VAL A 91 10.13 1.64 9.99
CA VAL A 91 8.83 1.92 10.61
C VAL A 91 9.00 3.07 11.60
N VAL A 92 8.32 4.18 11.34
CA VAL A 92 8.37 5.38 12.20
C VAL A 92 7.12 5.54 13.06
N TRP A 93 6.05 4.82 12.74
CA TRP A 93 4.82 4.74 13.53
C TRP A 93 4.06 3.46 13.19
N GLU A 94 3.43 2.85 14.19
CA GLU A 94 2.56 1.69 13.98
C GLU A 94 1.37 1.66 14.94
N PHE A 95 0.32 0.97 14.52
CA PHE A 95 -0.86 0.67 15.31
C PHE A 95 -1.45 -0.67 14.86
N GLN A 96 -1.77 -1.55 15.82
CA GLN A 96 -2.38 -2.84 15.56
C GLN A 96 -3.76 -2.95 16.20
N ASP A 97 -4.74 -3.35 15.40
CA ASP A 97 -6.03 -3.90 15.82
C ASP A 97 -6.39 -4.99 14.81
N ASP A 98 -6.32 -6.25 15.22
CA ASP A 98 -6.54 -7.39 14.31
C ASP A 98 -7.94 -7.37 13.66
N MET A 99 -8.89 -6.64 14.24
CA MET A 99 -10.23 -6.44 13.68
C MET A 99 -10.33 -5.23 12.74
N GLN A 100 -9.23 -4.56 12.40
CA GLN A 100 -9.23 -3.47 11.44
C GLN A 100 -9.67 -3.95 10.06
N HIS A 101 -10.74 -3.35 9.56
CA HIS A 101 -11.15 -3.43 8.16
C HIS A 101 -10.16 -2.62 7.32
N HIS A 102 -9.83 -3.08 6.11
CA HIS A 102 -8.73 -2.60 5.27
C HIS A 102 -8.68 -1.10 4.93
N ASP A 103 -9.70 -0.31 5.25
CA ASP A 103 -9.79 1.10 4.87
C ASP A 103 -9.35 1.99 6.03
N PHE A 104 -8.48 2.96 5.74
CA PHE A 104 -7.87 3.83 6.74
C PHE A 104 -7.38 5.13 6.11
N ARG A 105 -7.32 6.21 6.91
CA ARG A 105 -6.86 7.51 6.46
C ARG A 105 -6.12 8.26 7.57
N ARG A 106 -4.94 8.79 7.26
CA ARG A 106 -4.28 9.82 8.06
C ARG A 106 -4.95 11.16 7.78
N CYS A 107 -5.53 11.75 8.82
CA CYS A 107 -6.17 13.05 8.81
C CYS A 107 -5.12 14.18 8.80
N LYS A 108 -5.53 15.38 8.36
CA LYS A 108 -4.65 16.56 8.32
C LYS A 108 -4.08 16.96 9.68
N ASN A 109 -4.75 16.60 10.77
CA ASN A 109 -4.32 16.87 12.14
C ASN A 109 -3.40 15.78 12.72
N GLY A 110 -2.98 14.79 11.93
CA GLY A 110 -2.11 13.70 12.36
C GLY A 110 -2.83 12.48 12.94
N ASN A 111 -4.14 12.56 13.21
CA ASN A 111 -4.90 11.39 13.67
C ASN A 111 -5.08 10.37 12.55
N THR A 112 -5.14 9.09 12.89
CA THR A 112 -5.49 8.01 11.95
C THR A 112 -6.93 7.55 12.20
N LEU A 113 -7.76 7.61 11.16
CA LEU A 113 -9.11 7.04 11.16
C LEU A 113 -9.09 5.71 10.42
N TYR A 114 -9.79 4.71 10.95
CA TYR A 114 -9.93 3.40 10.29
C TYR A 114 -11.31 2.82 10.59
N VAL A 115 -11.73 1.86 9.79
CA VAL A 115 -12.96 1.09 10.02
C VAL A 115 -12.59 -0.20 10.75
N ARG A 116 -13.38 -0.59 11.74
CA ARG A 116 -13.27 -1.87 12.43
C ARG A 116 -14.47 -2.74 12.05
N TRP A 117 -14.27 -4.04 11.96
CA TRP A 117 -15.35 -5.01 11.83
C TRP A 117 -16.27 -5.04 13.05
#